data_AF-A0A933AP28-F1
#
_entry.id   AF-A0A933AP28-F1
#
_cell.length_a   1.000
_cell.length_b   1.000
_cell.length_c   1.000
_cell.angle_alpha   90.00
_cell.angle_beta   90.00
_cell.angle_gamma   90.00
#
_symmetry.space_group_name_H-M   'P 1'
#
loop_
_entity.id
_entity.type
_entity.pdbx_description
1 polymer ?
#
loop_
_entity_poly.entity_id
_entity_poly.type
_entity_poly.pdbx_seq_one_letter_code
_entity_poly.pdbx_strand_id
1 'polypeptide(L)'
;MEAAVKQTPPGRDLYSLRARLRPTSDQPIAPAARPGGVSYQEGHSQAFWVADRNAKANVSVNATLRLVTPHAYFYVQDGQNVSTDKLRESGEVFESNIVAAALRFFIREWPVGPDGDPHITILHTRASGPPGWYSSADEYPAAINPFSNERRMIYVNLASGSPGTSSYYATIAHELQHSIQWAADPSEDTWINEGLSEFAVRLTGFGGASSVGSFAAKPDTQLNAWAEDHDNTLPHYGAAYLFLSYFSEHYGGQEALKELLMEKARGMSGVERVINRLGYATTFDDIFAAWVVANFLDNPSLGDGHFGYKDLDIRVKAEPVDSFPIQSSAVVQQYAADYLEVRPPSPDVAIIFTGTNRVKLVPNDPYSGRTQWWSNRGDVMNTNLTRYFDLSGIDEASLSFWTWYDVEKDYDYAYVEVSTDGGASWTILPGRYTTDANPNGNNLGYGYTGKSGGAVPTWVNEQIDLSPFAGQSVLIRFEYVTDDAYNGPGFVVDDISIPEMSYLDDAETDQGWTANGFIRATNALPERFRVQLIKVGPATEVESLPLNDDQTGQWIIRGFGREFERGVLVVSALAPVTTEPASYQYSIEPMR
;
A
#
# COMPACT_ATOMS: atom_id res chain seq x y z
N MET A 1 0.67 -11.89 20.03
CA MET A 1 0.75 -10.59 19.35
C MET A 1 1.54 -10.70 18.05
N GLU A 2 2.83 -11.06 18.06
CA GLU A 2 3.64 -11.14 16.82
C GLU A 2 3.05 -12.07 15.75
N ALA A 3 2.55 -13.25 16.14
CA ALA A 3 1.86 -14.14 15.21
C ALA A 3 0.49 -13.62 14.73
N ALA A 4 -0.14 -12.71 15.47
CA ALA A 4 -1.45 -12.15 15.11
C ALA A 4 -1.29 -10.99 14.11
N VAL A 5 -0.29 -10.13 14.29
CA VAL A 5 0.01 -9.01 13.37
C VAL A 5 0.55 -9.49 12.03
N LYS A 6 1.09 -10.71 11.96
CA LYS A 6 1.55 -11.36 10.72
C LYS A 6 0.42 -12.02 9.91
N GLN A 7 -0.80 -12.08 10.44
CA GLN A 7 -1.93 -12.64 9.68
C GLN A 7 -2.45 -11.61 8.70
N THR A 8 -2.65 -12.04 7.45
CA THR A 8 -3.34 -11.23 6.44
C THR A 8 -4.74 -10.91 6.96
N PRO A 9 -5.12 -9.64 7.05
CA PRO A 9 -6.44 -9.28 7.51
C PRO A 9 -7.52 -9.74 6.49
N PRO A 10 -8.76 -9.94 6.95
CA PRO A 10 -9.89 -10.26 6.07
C PRO A 10 -10.03 -9.22 4.94
N GLY A 11 -10.23 -9.72 3.72
CA GLY A 11 -10.39 -8.90 2.54
C GLY A 11 -11.78 -8.25 2.45
N ARG A 12 -11.85 -7.08 1.80
CA ARG A 12 -13.09 -6.37 1.52
C ARG A 12 -13.92 -7.07 0.43
N ASP A 13 -15.21 -7.29 0.72
CA ASP A 13 -16.23 -7.66 -0.27
C ASP A 13 -17.35 -6.62 -0.27
N LEU A 14 -17.37 -5.76 -1.29
CA LEU A 14 -18.33 -4.67 -1.42
C LEU A 14 -19.77 -5.17 -1.67
N TYR A 15 -19.96 -6.33 -2.31
CA TYR A 15 -21.29 -6.90 -2.50
C TYR A 15 -21.87 -7.33 -1.15
N SER A 16 -21.08 -8.07 -0.37
CA SER A 16 -21.50 -8.49 0.98
C SER A 16 -21.72 -7.30 1.92
N LEU A 17 -20.84 -6.29 1.88
CA LEU A 17 -20.98 -5.06 2.67
C LEU A 17 -22.28 -4.32 2.34
N ARG A 18 -22.57 -4.08 1.05
CA ARG A 18 -23.79 -3.38 0.64
C ARG A 18 -25.05 -4.18 0.95
N ALA A 19 -25.02 -5.51 0.82
CA ALA A 19 -26.16 -6.37 1.12
C ALA A 19 -26.55 -6.31 2.61
N ARG A 20 -25.58 -6.42 3.52
CA ARG A 20 -25.86 -6.43 4.97
C ARG A 20 -26.24 -5.05 5.54
N LEU A 21 -25.92 -3.97 4.84
CA LEU A 21 -26.21 -2.59 5.23
C LEU A 21 -27.47 -1.99 4.56
N ARG A 22 -28.09 -2.70 3.61
CA ARG A 22 -29.32 -2.26 2.91
C ARG A 22 -30.41 -3.34 2.95
N PRO A 23 -31.01 -3.61 4.13
CA PRO A 23 -31.96 -4.71 4.29
C PRO A 23 -33.32 -4.50 3.58
N THR A 24 -33.57 -3.35 2.95
CA THR A 24 -34.87 -3.06 2.29
C THR A 24 -35.01 -3.61 0.87
N SER A 25 -33.98 -4.28 0.34
CA SER A 25 -34.02 -4.95 -0.97
C SER A 25 -33.66 -6.43 -0.81
N ASP A 26 -34.66 -7.31 -0.92
CA ASP A 26 -34.46 -8.77 -0.93
C ASP A 26 -33.73 -9.28 -2.19
N GLN A 27 -33.47 -8.40 -3.16
CA GLN A 27 -32.76 -8.75 -4.39
C GLN A 27 -31.25 -8.54 -4.22
N PRO A 28 -30.43 -9.57 -4.50
CA PRO A 28 -28.98 -9.41 -4.58
C PRO A 28 -28.60 -8.33 -5.59
N ILE A 29 -27.54 -7.57 -5.30
CA ILE A 29 -26.98 -6.64 -6.27
C ILE A 29 -26.37 -7.45 -7.40
N ALA A 30 -26.96 -7.36 -8.59
CA ALA A 30 -26.43 -8.03 -9.78
C ALA A 30 -25.10 -7.37 -10.20
N PRO A 31 -24.13 -8.16 -10.72
CA PRO A 31 -22.97 -7.59 -11.39
C PRO A 31 -23.36 -6.67 -12.54
N ALA A 32 -22.47 -5.75 -12.91
CA ALA A 32 -22.65 -4.80 -14.02
C ALA A 32 -22.82 -5.42 -15.43
N ALA A 33 -22.93 -6.75 -15.52
CA ALA A 33 -22.98 -7.50 -16.78
C ALA A 33 -24.11 -6.99 -17.69
N ARG A 34 -23.76 -6.69 -18.94
CA ARG A 34 -24.74 -6.25 -19.95
C ARG A 34 -25.17 -7.46 -20.79
N PRO A 35 -26.47 -7.85 -20.74
CA PRO A 35 -26.94 -8.99 -21.52
C PRO A 35 -26.75 -8.75 -23.03
N GLY A 36 -26.00 -9.62 -23.70
CA GLY A 36 -25.90 -9.67 -25.17
C GLY A 36 -24.55 -9.28 -25.78
N GLY A 37 -23.56 -8.88 -24.98
CA GLY A 37 -22.25 -8.41 -25.47
C GLY A 37 -22.40 -7.07 -26.18
N VAL A 38 -21.85 -6.01 -25.57
CA VAL A 38 -21.87 -4.70 -26.23
C VAL A 38 -20.71 -4.66 -27.21
N SER A 39 -20.96 -4.18 -28.43
CA SER A 39 -19.91 -3.78 -29.35
C SER A 39 -20.20 -2.37 -29.79
N TYR A 40 -19.34 -1.44 -29.42
CA TYR A 40 -19.44 -0.05 -29.82
C TYR A 40 -18.74 0.20 -31.15
N GLN A 41 -19.27 1.16 -31.91
CA GLN A 41 -18.68 1.64 -33.16
C GLN A 41 -18.21 3.08 -33.00
N GLU A 42 -17.20 3.45 -33.79
CA GLU A 42 -16.72 4.83 -33.86
C GLU A 42 -17.88 5.82 -34.08
N GLY A 43 -17.88 6.92 -33.34
CA GLY A 43 -18.96 7.90 -33.30
C GLY A 43 -19.96 7.69 -32.17
N HIS A 44 -19.95 6.55 -31.47
CA HIS A 44 -20.76 6.35 -30.27
C HIS A 44 -20.37 7.36 -29.18
N SER A 45 -21.34 8.11 -28.66
CA SER A 45 -21.14 9.10 -27.60
C SER A 45 -21.91 8.70 -26.34
N GLN A 46 -21.30 8.90 -25.17
CA GLN A 46 -21.94 8.69 -23.87
C GLN A 46 -21.29 9.57 -22.80
N ALA A 47 -21.98 9.68 -21.66
CA ALA A 47 -21.45 10.29 -20.45
C ALA A 47 -20.59 9.28 -19.68
N PHE A 48 -19.54 9.79 -19.03
CA PHE A 48 -18.66 9.06 -18.13
C PHE A 48 -18.51 9.82 -16.82
N TRP A 49 -18.46 9.10 -15.70
CA TRP A 49 -17.98 9.63 -14.43
C TRP A 49 -16.46 9.70 -14.43
N VAL A 50 -15.90 10.80 -13.92
CA VAL A 50 -14.46 11.06 -13.87
C VAL A 50 -14.14 11.77 -12.55
N ALA A 51 -13.15 11.27 -11.81
CA ALA A 51 -12.64 11.97 -10.64
C ALA A 51 -11.89 13.26 -11.06
N ASP A 52 -12.23 14.40 -10.46
CA ASP A 52 -11.53 15.67 -10.67
C ASP A 52 -10.96 16.21 -9.34
N ARG A 53 -9.63 16.23 -9.25
CA ARG A 53 -8.91 16.64 -8.02
C ARG A 53 -9.09 18.12 -7.67
N ASN A 54 -9.31 18.99 -8.65
CA ASN A 54 -9.52 20.42 -8.38
C ASN A 54 -10.94 20.66 -7.84
N ALA A 55 -11.92 19.96 -8.43
CA ALA A 55 -13.30 20.00 -7.96
C ALA A 55 -13.49 19.24 -6.64
N LYS A 56 -12.57 18.33 -6.28
CA LYS A 56 -12.69 17.38 -5.16
C LYS A 56 -14.00 16.59 -5.24
N ALA A 57 -14.35 16.17 -6.46
CA ALA A 57 -15.61 15.52 -6.76
C ALA A 57 -15.50 14.68 -8.02
N ASN A 58 -16.42 13.73 -8.16
CA ASN A 58 -16.67 13.04 -9.41
C ASN A 58 -17.57 13.89 -10.31
N VAL A 59 -17.15 14.10 -11.56
CA VAL A 59 -17.85 14.91 -12.56
C VAL A 59 -18.25 14.06 -13.75
N SER A 60 -19.39 14.40 -14.36
CA SER A 60 -19.84 13.75 -15.60
C SER A 60 -19.25 14.47 -16.80
N VAL A 61 -18.58 13.73 -17.69
CA VAL A 61 -18.08 14.25 -18.98
C VAL A 61 -18.68 13.47 -20.14
N ASN A 62 -19.08 14.16 -21.21
CA ASN A 62 -19.46 13.49 -22.45
C ASN A 62 -18.20 13.20 -23.27
N ALA A 63 -18.13 11.99 -23.84
CA ALA A 63 -17.03 11.60 -24.70
C ALA A 63 -17.54 10.77 -25.88
N THR A 64 -16.86 10.92 -27.01
CA THR A 64 -17.15 10.16 -28.23
C THR A 64 -16.05 9.14 -28.51
N LEU A 65 -16.45 7.92 -28.85
CA LEU A 65 -15.55 6.86 -29.33
C LEU A 65 -14.94 7.27 -30.66
N ARG A 66 -13.62 7.40 -30.71
CA ARG A 66 -12.88 7.87 -31.89
C ARG A 66 -12.06 6.78 -32.58
N LEU A 67 -11.75 5.69 -31.88
CA LEU A 67 -11.02 4.55 -32.43
C LEU A 67 -11.41 3.27 -31.69
N VAL A 68 -11.58 2.19 -32.44
CA VAL A 68 -11.74 0.82 -31.93
C VAL A 68 -10.54 -0.01 -32.40
N THR A 69 -9.89 -0.70 -31.46
CA THR A 69 -8.83 -1.67 -31.73
C THR A 69 -9.29 -3.06 -31.27
N PRO A 70 -8.55 -4.16 -31.56
CA PRO A 70 -8.91 -5.50 -31.10
C PRO A 70 -9.14 -5.62 -29.58
N HIS A 71 -8.43 -4.84 -28.75
CA HIS A 71 -8.52 -4.92 -27.29
C HIS A 71 -9.00 -3.64 -26.60
N ALA A 72 -9.21 -2.53 -27.32
CA ALA A 72 -9.55 -1.26 -26.66
C ALA A 72 -10.51 -0.34 -27.43
N TYR A 73 -11.21 0.47 -26.64
CA TYR A 73 -12.03 1.60 -27.09
C TYR A 73 -11.39 2.92 -26.67
N PHE A 74 -11.06 3.77 -27.64
CA PHE A 74 -10.46 5.08 -27.38
C PHE A 74 -11.55 6.16 -27.44
N TYR A 75 -12.04 6.55 -26.26
CA TYR A 75 -12.97 7.67 -26.12
C TYR A 75 -12.21 8.98 -25.92
N VAL A 76 -12.70 10.05 -26.54
CA VAL A 76 -12.17 11.40 -26.36
C VAL A 76 -13.29 12.29 -25.87
N GLN A 77 -13.06 12.96 -24.74
CA GLN A 77 -14.00 13.95 -24.19
C GLN A 77 -14.37 14.98 -25.25
N ASP A 78 -15.66 15.28 -25.36
CA ASP A 78 -16.18 16.21 -26.34
C ASP A 78 -15.59 17.61 -26.14
N GLY A 79 -15.27 18.27 -27.25
CA GLY A 79 -14.58 19.57 -27.25
C GLY A 79 -13.06 19.50 -27.12
N GLN A 80 -12.47 18.32 -26.90
CA GLN A 80 -11.01 18.15 -26.89
C GLN A 80 -10.45 17.93 -28.29
N ASN A 81 -9.33 18.61 -28.60
CA ASN A 81 -8.66 18.49 -29.88
C ASN A 81 -7.56 17.43 -29.82
N VAL A 82 -7.88 16.22 -30.30
CA VAL A 82 -6.94 15.10 -30.42
C VAL A 82 -6.82 14.73 -31.90
N SER A 83 -5.59 14.64 -32.42
CA SER A 83 -5.35 14.26 -33.82
C SER A 83 -5.78 12.80 -34.07
N THR A 84 -6.64 12.58 -35.05
CA THR A 84 -7.09 11.24 -35.45
C THR A 84 -5.93 10.35 -35.88
N ASP A 85 -4.94 10.89 -36.60
CA ASP A 85 -3.79 10.11 -37.07
C ASP A 85 -2.91 9.68 -35.89
N LYS A 86 -2.70 10.58 -34.92
CA LYS A 86 -1.95 10.25 -33.69
C LYS A 86 -2.69 9.27 -32.79
N LEU A 87 -4.01 9.33 -32.75
CA LEU A 87 -4.83 8.37 -32.02
C LEU A 87 -4.74 6.97 -32.67
N ARG A 88 -4.79 6.89 -34.00
CA ARG A 88 -4.61 5.62 -34.75
C ARG A 88 -3.22 5.03 -34.55
N GLU A 89 -2.17 5.84 -34.69
CA GLU A 89 -0.78 5.45 -34.37
C GLU A 89 -0.70 4.91 -32.94
N SER A 90 -1.39 5.55 -31.99
CA SER A 90 -1.42 5.10 -30.61
C SER A 90 -2.15 3.78 -30.41
N GLY A 91 -3.25 3.55 -31.13
CA GLY A 91 -3.93 2.25 -31.15
C GLY A 91 -3.05 1.14 -31.71
N GLU A 92 -2.30 1.41 -32.78
CA GLU A 92 -1.34 0.44 -33.33
C GLU A 92 -0.22 0.10 -32.34
N VAL A 93 0.33 1.10 -31.64
CA VAL A 93 1.35 0.89 -30.59
C VAL A 93 0.77 0.17 -29.39
N PHE A 94 -0.46 0.50 -28.98
CA PHE A 94 -1.16 -0.18 -27.90
C PHE A 94 -1.25 -1.68 -28.17
N GLU A 95 -1.69 -2.06 -29.38
CA GLU A 95 -1.82 -3.48 -29.76
C GLU A 95 -0.47 -4.18 -29.95
N SER A 96 0.42 -3.58 -30.76
CA SER A 96 1.65 -4.24 -31.20
C SER A 96 2.77 -4.26 -30.16
N ASN A 97 2.73 -3.36 -29.18
CA ASN A 97 3.76 -3.24 -28.15
C ASN A 97 3.19 -3.47 -26.74
N ILE A 98 2.20 -2.68 -26.32
CA ILE A 98 1.75 -2.68 -24.91
C ILE A 98 0.98 -3.96 -24.57
N VAL A 99 -0.05 -4.30 -25.35
CA VAL A 99 -0.81 -5.56 -25.20
C VAL A 99 0.11 -6.76 -25.46
N ALA A 100 0.97 -6.69 -26.48
CA ALA A 100 1.94 -7.74 -26.75
C ALA A 100 2.90 -8.00 -25.56
N ALA A 101 3.38 -6.94 -24.89
CA ALA A 101 4.18 -7.05 -23.68
C ALA A 101 3.37 -7.65 -22.52
N ALA A 102 2.14 -7.19 -22.31
CA ALA A 102 1.24 -7.74 -21.29
C ALA A 102 1.01 -9.25 -21.46
N LEU A 103 0.66 -9.70 -22.66
CA LEU A 103 0.46 -11.13 -23.00
C LEU A 103 1.74 -11.96 -22.90
N ARG A 104 2.89 -11.34 -23.13
CA ARG A 104 4.18 -12.03 -23.01
C ARG A 104 4.60 -12.20 -21.55
N PHE A 105 4.40 -11.17 -20.73
CA PHE A 105 5.07 -11.05 -19.43
C PHE A 105 4.14 -11.14 -18.21
N PHE A 106 2.86 -10.81 -18.33
CA PHE A 106 1.95 -10.77 -17.18
C PHE A 106 0.80 -11.76 -17.30
N ILE A 107 0.13 -11.83 -18.46
CA ILE A 107 -1.14 -12.56 -18.60
C ILE A 107 -1.09 -13.62 -19.69
N ARG A 108 -1.86 -14.69 -19.50
CA ARG A 108 -2.09 -15.74 -20.52
C ARG A 108 -3.37 -15.50 -21.31
N GLU A 109 -4.37 -14.91 -20.66
CA GLU A 109 -5.68 -14.61 -21.23
C GLU A 109 -6.02 -13.15 -20.95
N TRP A 110 -6.65 -12.50 -21.93
CA TRP A 110 -7.06 -11.11 -21.81
C TRP A 110 -8.27 -10.98 -20.86
N PRO A 111 -8.21 -10.11 -19.83
CA PRO A 111 -9.27 -10.05 -18.86
C PRO A 111 -10.50 -9.32 -19.44
N VAL A 112 -11.70 -9.87 -19.18
CA VAL A 112 -12.98 -9.30 -19.63
C VAL A 112 -13.54 -8.34 -18.56
N GLY A 113 -14.11 -7.21 -18.98
CA GLY A 113 -14.69 -6.22 -18.07
C GLY A 113 -15.94 -6.74 -17.34
N PRO A 114 -16.42 -6.01 -16.31
CA PRO A 114 -17.59 -6.42 -15.52
C PRO A 114 -18.89 -6.37 -16.32
N ASP A 115 -18.91 -5.63 -17.44
CA ASP A 115 -20.00 -5.55 -18.42
C ASP A 115 -19.99 -6.72 -19.42
N GLY A 116 -18.96 -7.57 -19.40
CA GLY A 116 -18.79 -8.69 -20.33
C GLY A 116 -18.12 -8.30 -21.65
N ASP A 117 -17.65 -7.06 -21.80
CA ASP A 117 -16.93 -6.61 -22.99
C ASP A 117 -15.42 -6.93 -22.86
N PRO A 118 -14.79 -7.54 -23.87
CA PRO A 118 -13.35 -7.76 -23.85
C PRO A 118 -12.53 -6.50 -24.12
N HIS A 119 -13.13 -5.37 -24.53
CA HIS A 119 -12.38 -4.14 -24.77
C HIS A 119 -12.18 -3.33 -23.48
N ILE A 120 -10.94 -2.96 -23.19
CA ILE A 120 -10.67 -1.92 -22.19
C ILE A 120 -11.02 -0.55 -22.76
N THR A 121 -11.71 0.29 -21.98
CA THR A 121 -11.97 1.68 -22.39
C THR A 121 -10.81 2.58 -21.99
N ILE A 122 -10.25 3.34 -22.93
CA ILE A 122 -9.27 4.39 -22.67
C ILE A 122 -9.95 5.74 -22.89
N LEU A 123 -10.27 6.42 -21.78
CA LEU A 123 -10.94 7.72 -21.80
C LEU A 123 -9.93 8.86 -21.73
N HIS A 124 -9.90 9.69 -22.77
CA HIS A 124 -9.07 10.89 -22.82
C HIS A 124 -9.88 12.08 -22.32
N THR A 125 -9.45 12.67 -21.21
CA THR A 125 -10.15 13.77 -20.51
C THR A 125 -9.19 14.91 -20.17
N ARG A 126 -9.72 16.06 -19.74
CA ARG A 126 -8.96 17.16 -19.13
C ARG A 126 -9.32 17.38 -17.65
N ALA A 127 -9.99 16.42 -17.01
CA ALA A 127 -10.20 16.45 -15.57
C ALA A 127 -8.86 16.57 -14.84
N SER A 128 -8.84 17.32 -13.74
CA SER A 128 -7.61 17.50 -12.95
C SER A 128 -7.21 16.19 -12.27
N GLY A 129 -5.97 15.77 -12.44
CA GLY A 129 -5.49 14.48 -11.96
C GLY A 129 -4.07 14.15 -12.43
N PRO A 130 -3.57 12.95 -12.08
CA PRO A 130 -2.29 12.43 -12.59
C PRO A 130 -2.31 12.26 -14.11
N PRO A 131 -1.17 11.96 -14.76
CA PRO A 131 -1.11 11.75 -16.21
C PRO A 131 -2.07 10.68 -16.73
N GLY A 132 -2.28 9.63 -15.95
CA GLY A 132 -3.35 8.65 -16.12
C GLY A 132 -3.68 8.02 -14.78
N TRP A 133 -4.78 7.29 -14.73
CA TRP A 133 -5.15 6.46 -13.59
C TRP A 133 -6.11 5.33 -14.01
N TYR A 134 -6.07 4.24 -13.26
CA TYR A 134 -7.06 3.18 -13.24
C TYR A 134 -8.00 3.37 -12.04
N SER A 135 -9.27 3.03 -12.18
CA SER A 135 -10.25 3.10 -11.10
C SER A 135 -10.98 1.78 -10.98
N SER A 136 -10.71 1.06 -9.89
CA SER A 136 -11.43 -0.16 -9.50
C SER A 136 -12.93 0.08 -9.28
N ALA A 137 -13.36 1.31 -8.98
CA ALA A 137 -14.77 1.65 -8.82
C ALA A 137 -15.58 1.29 -10.07
N ASP A 138 -14.98 1.41 -11.25
CA ASP A 138 -15.62 1.09 -12.53
C ASP A 138 -15.84 -0.41 -12.75
N GLU A 139 -15.21 -1.27 -11.94
CA GLU A 139 -15.38 -2.73 -11.97
C GLU A 139 -16.64 -3.19 -11.23
N TYR A 140 -17.36 -2.27 -10.58
CA TYR A 140 -18.57 -2.54 -9.82
C TYR A 140 -19.82 -1.93 -10.47
N PRO A 141 -21.02 -2.46 -10.21
CA PRO A 141 -22.27 -1.79 -10.59
C PRO A 141 -22.47 -0.46 -9.85
N ALA A 142 -23.24 0.45 -10.43
CA ALA A 142 -23.57 1.75 -9.85
C ALA A 142 -24.29 1.65 -8.49
N ALA A 143 -24.94 0.50 -8.23
CA ALA A 143 -25.54 0.19 -6.94
C ALA A 143 -24.51 0.03 -5.80
N ILE A 144 -23.26 -0.34 -6.14
CA ILE A 144 -22.13 -0.46 -5.21
C ILE A 144 -21.34 0.84 -5.13
N ASN A 145 -20.95 1.42 -6.27
CA ASN A 145 -20.31 2.73 -6.32
C ASN A 145 -21.07 3.65 -7.30
N PRO A 146 -21.72 4.73 -6.83
CA PRO A 146 -22.55 5.59 -7.68
C PRO A 146 -21.78 6.33 -8.79
N PHE A 147 -20.44 6.36 -8.71
CA PHE A 147 -19.56 6.96 -9.71
C PHE A 147 -18.90 5.94 -10.63
N SER A 148 -19.35 4.68 -10.59
CA SER A 148 -18.90 3.65 -11.52
C SER A 148 -19.40 3.90 -12.95
N ASN A 149 -18.53 3.68 -13.93
CA ASN A 149 -18.86 3.57 -15.35
C ASN A 149 -19.22 2.15 -15.79
N GLU A 150 -19.22 1.21 -14.85
CA GLU A 150 -19.64 -0.18 -14.99
C GLU A 150 -18.90 -0.91 -16.13
N ARG A 151 -17.61 -0.64 -16.30
CA ARG A 151 -16.74 -1.23 -17.33
C ARG A 151 -15.27 -1.07 -16.97
N ARG A 152 -14.42 -1.97 -17.48
CA ARG A 152 -12.97 -1.84 -17.28
C ARG A 152 -12.43 -0.65 -18.07
N MET A 153 -11.77 0.28 -17.39
CA MET A 153 -11.27 1.48 -18.04
C MET A 153 -10.04 2.11 -17.42
N ILE A 154 -9.31 2.85 -18.26
CA ILE A 154 -8.18 3.70 -17.93
C ILE A 154 -8.53 5.13 -18.33
N TYR A 155 -8.13 6.08 -17.51
CA TYR A 155 -8.26 7.49 -17.78
C TYR A 155 -6.91 8.07 -18.17
N VAL A 156 -6.90 8.94 -19.17
CA VAL A 156 -5.70 9.67 -19.62
C VAL A 156 -5.97 11.16 -19.57
N ASN A 157 -5.11 11.88 -18.83
CA ASN A 157 -5.17 13.32 -18.75
C ASN A 157 -4.43 13.97 -19.94
N LEU A 158 -5.21 14.56 -20.84
CA LEU A 158 -4.71 15.29 -22.02
C LEU A 158 -3.93 16.57 -21.68
N ALA A 159 -3.91 17.01 -20.42
CA ALA A 159 -3.02 18.08 -19.96
C ALA A 159 -1.58 17.59 -19.72
N SER A 160 -1.38 16.29 -19.48
CA SER A 160 -0.10 15.71 -19.08
C SER A 160 0.61 14.97 -20.21
N GLY A 161 -0.14 14.48 -21.19
CA GLY A 161 0.39 13.75 -22.34
C GLY A 161 -0.56 13.82 -23.54
N SER A 162 -0.04 13.50 -24.73
CA SER A 162 -0.84 13.47 -25.96
C SER A 162 -0.62 12.14 -26.68
N PRO A 163 -1.64 11.56 -27.32
CA PRO A 163 -1.47 10.40 -28.18
C PRO A 163 -0.32 10.59 -29.17
N GLY A 164 0.49 9.55 -29.38
CA GLY A 164 1.66 9.60 -30.25
C GLY A 164 2.98 9.93 -29.57
N THR A 165 3.03 10.03 -28.23
CA THR A 165 4.27 10.31 -27.47
C THR A 165 4.66 9.15 -26.56
N SER A 166 5.96 8.99 -26.30
CA SER A 166 6.45 7.95 -25.37
C SER A 166 5.90 8.10 -23.96
N SER A 167 5.72 9.34 -23.47
CA SER A 167 5.10 9.58 -22.16
C SER A 167 3.65 9.09 -22.10
N TYR A 168 2.88 9.29 -23.17
CA TYR A 168 1.52 8.78 -23.27
C TYR A 168 1.50 7.24 -23.28
N TYR A 169 2.42 6.61 -24.02
CA TYR A 169 2.55 5.15 -24.07
C TYR A 169 2.96 4.56 -22.72
N ALA A 170 3.88 5.21 -22.01
CA ALA A 170 4.26 4.84 -20.66
C ALA A 170 3.06 4.89 -19.70
N THR A 171 2.28 5.98 -19.73
CA THR A 171 1.07 6.11 -18.91
C THR A 171 0.08 4.97 -19.18
N ILE A 172 -0.32 4.73 -20.43
CA ILE A 172 -1.32 3.66 -20.69
C ILE A 172 -0.78 2.26 -20.41
N ALA A 173 0.54 2.03 -20.50
CA ALA A 173 1.15 0.75 -20.12
C ALA A 173 1.13 0.53 -18.60
N HIS A 174 1.41 1.59 -17.82
CA HIS A 174 1.30 1.60 -16.36
C HIS A 174 -0.13 1.26 -15.92
N GLU A 175 -1.10 2.02 -16.41
CA GLU A 175 -2.50 1.85 -16.01
C GLU A 175 -3.11 0.52 -16.52
N LEU A 176 -2.62 -0.02 -17.65
CA LEU A 176 -3.03 -1.34 -18.10
C LEU A 176 -2.57 -2.42 -17.12
N GLN A 177 -1.38 -2.29 -16.54
CA GLN A 177 -0.90 -3.23 -15.54
C GLN A 177 -1.83 -3.25 -14.33
N HIS A 178 -2.28 -2.09 -13.82
CA HIS A 178 -3.23 -2.08 -12.70
C HIS A 178 -4.53 -2.82 -13.02
N SER A 179 -5.07 -2.66 -14.23
CA SER A 179 -6.27 -3.39 -14.65
C SER A 179 -6.05 -4.91 -14.73
N ILE A 180 -4.83 -5.33 -15.09
CA ILE A 180 -4.42 -6.73 -15.12
C ILE A 180 -4.25 -7.27 -13.70
N GLN A 181 -3.58 -6.52 -12.82
CA GLN A 181 -3.44 -6.85 -11.40
C GLN A 181 -4.80 -7.02 -10.77
N TRP A 182 -5.73 -6.08 -11.00
CA TRP A 182 -7.09 -6.16 -10.45
C TRP A 182 -7.82 -7.46 -10.84
N ALA A 183 -7.68 -7.88 -12.09
CA ALA A 183 -8.28 -9.13 -12.57
C ALA A 183 -7.58 -10.38 -11.99
N ALA A 184 -6.27 -10.31 -11.72
CA ALA A 184 -5.48 -11.42 -11.19
C ALA A 184 -5.61 -11.54 -9.67
N ASP A 185 -5.27 -10.49 -8.93
CA ASP A 185 -5.43 -10.32 -7.49
C ASP A 185 -5.69 -8.84 -7.15
N PRO A 186 -6.94 -8.45 -6.86
CA PRO A 186 -7.29 -7.07 -6.52
C PRO A 186 -6.73 -6.61 -5.18
N SER A 187 -6.16 -7.53 -4.37
CA SER A 187 -5.87 -7.27 -2.97
C SER A 187 -4.38 -7.19 -2.63
N GLU A 188 -3.52 -7.17 -3.65
CA GLU A 188 -2.08 -7.04 -3.48
C GLU A 188 -1.69 -5.69 -2.87
N ASP A 189 -0.62 -5.65 -2.08
CA ASP A 189 -0.12 -4.44 -1.44
C ASP A 189 0.30 -3.41 -2.49
N THR A 190 -0.02 -2.13 -2.25
CA THR A 190 0.23 -1.02 -3.17
C THR A 190 1.65 -1.02 -3.75
N TRP A 191 2.69 -1.25 -2.93
CA TRP A 191 4.09 -1.18 -3.39
C TRP A 191 4.46 -2.28 -4.40
N ILE A 192 3.86 -3.48 -4.30
CA ILE A 192 4.05 -4.54 -5.31
C ILE A 192 3.32 -4.15 -6.59
N ASN A 193 2.07 -3.71 -6.48
CA ASN A 193 1.24 -3.31 -7.62
C ASN A 193 1.92 -2.19 -8.43
N GLU A 194 2.32 -1.11 -7.77
CA GLU A 194 3.03 0.01 -8.41
C GLU A 194 4.39 -0.38 -8.97
N GLY A 195 5.13 -1.26 -8.27
CA GLY A 195 6.37 -1.81 -8.78
C GLY A 195 6.18 -2.59 -10.07
N LEU A 196 5.12 -3.42 -10.15
CA LEU A 196 4.81 -4.20 -11.35
C LEU A 196 4.35 -3.28 -12.49
N SER A 197 3.61 -2.20 -12.19
CA SER A 197 3.25 -1.16 -13.17
C SER A 197 4.48 -0.48 -13.76
N GLU A 198 5.41 -0.01 -12.92
CA GLU A 198 6.67 0.58 -13.38
C GLU A 198 7.50 -0.42 -14.20
N PHE A 199 7.51 -1.68 -13.78
CA PHE A 199 8.17 -2.75 -14.53
C PHE A 199 7.51 -3.00 -15.90
N ALA A 200 6.18 -2.92 -15.98
CA ALA A 200 5.44 -3.04 -17.24
C ALA A 200 5.85 -1.94 -18.23
N VAL A 201 6.01 -0.71 -17.76
CA VAL A 201 6.50 0.40 -18.58
C VAL A 201 7.90 0.11 -19.13
N ARG A 202 8.83 -0.41 -18.31
CA ARG A 202 10.19 -0.82 -18.78
C ARG A 202 10.09 -1.83 -19.93
N LEU A 203 9.21 -2.83 -19.81
CA LEU A 203 9.08 -3.92 -20.79
C LEU A 203 8.60 -3.46 -22.17
N THR A 204 7.91 -2.32 -22.23
CA THR A 204 7.47 -1.71 -23.51
C THR A 204 8.58 -0.91 -24.23
N GLY A 205 9.63 -0.54 -23.49
CA GLY A 205 10.68 0.36 -23.97
C GLY A 205 10.32 1.85 -23.91
N PHE A 206 9.17 2.21 -23.34
CA PHE A 206 8.74 3.61 -23.18
C PHE A 206 9.12 4.23 -21.83
N GLY A 207 9.70 3.45 -20.92
CA GLY A 207 10.10 3.90 -19.58
C GLY A 207 11.33 4.80 -19.52
N GLY A 208 11.48 5.48 -18.38
CA GLY A 208 12.64 6.30 -18.02
C GLY A 208 13.01 6.14 -16.55
N ALA A 209 14.29 6.31 -16.20
CA ALA A 209 14.82 6.09 -14.86
C ALA A 209 14.59 7.25 -13.86
N SER A 210 13.55 8.09 -14.06
CA SER A 210 13.34 9.28 -13.23
C SER A 210 12.99 8.95 -11.78
N SER A 211 12.16 7.93 -11.55
CA SER A 211 11.78 7.45 -10.22
C SER A 211 12.98 6.83 -9.46
N VAL A 212 13.85 6.11 -10.18
CA VAL A 212 15.11 5.56 -9.64
C VAL A 212 16.00 6.66 -9.07
N GLY A 213 16.16 7.79 -9.78
CA GLY A 213 16.94 8.93 -9.29
C GLY A 213 16.33 9.58 -8.04
N SER A 214 15.00 9.64 -7.95
CA SER A 214 14.29 10.15 -6.76
C SER A 214 14.49 9.26 -5.54
N PHE A 215 14.43 7.93 -5.69
CA PHE A 215 14.76 6.99 -4.62
C PHE A 215 16.24 7.08 -4.22
N ALA A 216 17.17 7.13 -5.17
CA ALA A 216 18.59 7.21 -4.87
C ALA A 216 18.98 8.46 -4.07
N ALA A 217 18.18 9.53 -4.16
CA ALA A 217 18.32 10.75 -3.37
C ALA A 217 17.68 10.67 -1.98
N LYS A 218 16.78 9.71 -1.74
CA LYS A 218 16.06 9.47 -0.48
C LYS A 218 16.00 7.96 -0.18
N PRO A 219 17.14 7.30 0.08
CA PRO A 219 17.18 5.85 0.27
C PRO A 219 16.52 5.38 1.58
N ASP A 220 16.26 6.29 2.52
CA ASP A 220 15.39 6.09 3.69
C ASP A 220 13.88 6.12 3.33
N THR A 221 13.52 5.58 2.16
CA THR A 221 12.13 5.38 1.73
C THR A 221 11.73 3.95 2.06
N GLN A 222 10.71 3.79 2.91
CA GLN A 222 10.18 2.48 3.30
C GLN A 222 9.62 1.72 2.09
N LEU A 223 10.19 0.55 1.81
CA LEU A 223 9.81 -0.28 0.66
C LEU A 223 8.39 -0.85 0.78
N ASN A 224 8.03 -1.35 1.97
CA ASN A 224 6.77 -2.07 2.20
C ASN A 224 5.62 -1.14 2.67
N ALA A 225 5.68 0.15 2.33
CA ALA A 225 4.62 1.12 2.59
C ALA A 225 4.52 2.14 1.45
N TRP A 226 3.49 2.96 1.50
CA TRP A 226 3.24 4.02 0.52
C TRP A 226 3.03 5.38 1.20
N ALA A 227 3.02 6.45 0.41
CA ALA A 227 2.84 7.81 0.90
C ALA A 227 1.39 8.30 0.70
N GLU A 228 0.81 8.92 1.74
CA GLU A 228 -0.44 9.72 1.65
C GLU A 228 -0.24 10.92 0.70
N ASP A 229 0.95 11.54 0.76
CA ASP A 229 1.27 12.73 -0.03
C ASP A 229 1.79 12.38 -1.42
N HIS A 230 1.01 12.72 -2.44
CA HIS A 230 1.35 12.52 -3.84
C HIS A 230 2.69 13.17 -4.25
N ASP A 231 3.11 14.28 -3.63
CA ASP A 231 4.40 14.94 -3.93
C ASP A 231 5.61 14.13 -3.45
N ASN A 232 5.39 13.14 -2.58
CA ASN A 232 6.42 12.25 -2.03
C ASN A 232 6.34 10.81 -2.57
N THR A 233 5.54 10.54 -3.61
CA THR A 233 5.38 9.18 -4.17
C THR A 233 6.54 8.73 -5.07
N LEU A 234 7.24 9.64 -5.75
CA LEU A 234 8.30 9.28 -6.71
C LEU A 234 9.43 8.39 -6.14
N PRO A 235 9.95 8.61 -4.92
CA PRO A 235 10.87 7.67 -4.28
C PRO A 235 10.28 6.28 -4.05
N HIS A 236 8.98 6.16 -3.72
CA HIS A 236 8.33 4.86 -3.53
C HIS A 236 8.22 4.10 -4.85
N TYR A 237 7.83 4.77 -5.95
CA TYR A 237 7.88 4.19 -7.30
C TYR A 237 9.30 3.68 -7.63
N GLY A 238 10.32 4.48 -7.33
CA GLY A 238 11.72 4.10 -7.54
C GLY A 238 12.11 2.87 -6.73
N ALA A 239 11.79 2.84 -5.43
CA ALA A 239 12.08 1.72 -4.54
C ALA A 239 11.42 0.43 -5.02
N ALA A 240 10.11 0.47 -5.28
CA ALA A 240 9.32 -0.67 -5.74
C ALA A 240 9.83 -1.22 -7.08
N TYR A 241 10.07 -0.34 -8.06
CA TYR A 241 10.61 -0.72 -9.36
C TYR A 241 12.00 -1.35 -9.25
N LEU A 242 12.89 -0.76 -8.45
CA LEU A 242 14.24 -1.28 -8.23
C LEU A 242 14.20 -2.64 -7.54
N PHE A 243 13.38 -2.79 -6.50
CA PHE A 243 13.24 -4.06 -5.80
C PHE A 243 12.72 -5.16 -6.72
N LEU A 244 11.67 -4.90 -7.51
CA LEU A 244 11.15 -5.91 -8.44
C LEU A 244 12.09 -6.19 -9.62
N SER A 245 12.86 -5.20 -10.05
CA SER A 245 13.94 -5.41 -11.03
C SER A 245 15.03 -6.30 -10.47
N TYR A 246 15.48 -6.03 -9.23
CA TYR A 246 16.45 -6.86 -8.51
C TYR A 246 15.91 -8.28 -8.30
N PHE A 247 14.68 -8.38 -7.82
CA PHE A 247 13.98 -9.64 -7.59
C PHE A 247 13.95 -10.50 -8.86
N SER A 248 13.51 -9.92 -9.98
CA SER A 248 13.45 -10.62 -11.26
C SER A 248 14.85 -11.05 -11.75
N GLU A 249 15.85 -10.17 -11.67
CA GLU A 249 17.19 -10.47 -12.20
C GLU A 249 17.92 -11.59 -11.44
N HIS A 250 17.62 -11.77 -10.15
CA HIS A 250 18.32 -12.69 -9.25
C HIS A 250 17.49 -13.91 -8.83
N TYR A 251 16.16 -13.83 -8.88
CA TYR A 251 15.26 -14.87 -8.40
C TYR A 251 14.19 -15.19 -9.46
N GLY A 252 14.41 -16.25 -10.25
CA GLY A 252 13.42 -16.84 -11.16
C GLY A 252 13.06 -16.04 -12.42
N GLY A 253 13.60 -14.83 -12.62
CA GLY A 253 13.36 -14.08 -13.85
C GLY A 253 11.90 -13.69 -14.03
N GLN A 254 11.47 -13.74 -15.30
CA GLN A 254 10.09 -13.44 -15.68
C GLN A 254 9.07 -14.40 -15.07
N GLU A 255 9.46 -15.64 -14.76
CA GLU A 255 8.54 -16.60 -14.13
C GLU A 255 8.21 -16.16 -12.70
N ALA A 256 9.18 -15.63 -11.96
CA ALA A 256 8.92 -15.14 -10.60
C ALA A 256 7.95 -13.95 -10.59
N LEU A 257 8.06 -13.02 -11.55
CA LEU A 257 7.12 -11.90 -11.66
C LEU A 257 5.70 -12.36 -12.02
N LYS A 258 5.56 -13.38 -12.87
CA LYS A 258 4.25 -13.98 -13.20
C LYS A 258 3.64 -14.69 -11.99
N GLU A 259 4.44 -15.45 -11.27
CA GLU A 259 4.01 -16.14 -10.05
C GLU A 259 3.62 -15.13 -8.97
N LEU A 260 4.33 -14.00 -8.86
CA LEU A 260 4.02 -12.92 -7.93
C LEU A 260 2.70 -12.22 -8.27
N LEU A 261 2.48 -11.87 -9.55
CA LEU A 261 1.20 -11.30 -10.02
C LEU A 261 -0.02 -12.15 -9.65
N MET A 262 0.13 -13.48 -9.61
CA MET A 262 -0.94 -14.43 -9.33
C MET A 262 -0.99 -14.90 -7.86
N GLU A 263 -0.02 -14.54 -7.04
CA GLU A 263 0.08 -14.99 -5.66
C GLU A 263 -1.00 -14.31 -4.80
N LYS A 264 -1.65 -15.10 -3.93
CA LYS A 264 -2.75 -14.62 -3.07
C LYS A 264 -2.30 -14.14 -1.70
N ALA A 265 -1.08 -14.48 -1.30
CA ALA A 265 -0.44 -13.82 -0.17
C ALA A 265 0.09 -12.46 -0.63
N ARG A 266 -0.13 -11.45 0.21
CA ARG A 266 0.17 -10.06 -0.11
C ARG A 266 1.60 -9.66 0.27
N GLY A 267 2.14 -8.70 -0.45
CA GLY A 267 3.38 -7.99 -0.16
C GLY A 267 4.56 -8.93 0.07
N MET A 268 5.24 -8.73 1.20
CA MET A 268 6.40 -9.55 1.59
C MET A 268 6.07 -11.05 1.67
N SER A 269 4.88 -11.41 2.17
CA SER A 269 4.47 -12.81 2.28
C SER A 269 4.28 -13.46 0.91
N GLY A 270 3.82 -12.68 -0.08
CA GLY A 270 3.73 -13.11 -1.47
C GLY A 270 5.10 -13.41 -2.06
N VAL A 271 6.05 -12.48 -1.91
CA VAL A 271 7.45 -12.65 -2.33
C VAL A 271 8.07 -13.90 -1.71
N GLU A 272 7.92 -14.10 -0.39
CA GLU A 272 8.44 -15.30 0.30
C GLU A 272 7.84 -16.59 -0.22
N ARG A 273 6.54 -16.63 -0.54
CA ARG A 273 5.92 -17.83 -1.11
C ARG A 273 6.45 -18.14 -2.51
N VAL A 274 6.63 -17.12 -3.35
CA VAL A 274 7.13 -17.28 -4.71
C VAL A 274 8.56 -17.82 -4.70
N ILE A 275 9.48 -17.23 -3.92
CA ILE A 275 10.88 -17.71 -3.87
C ILE A 275 11.00 -19.13 -3.32
N ASN A 276 10.20 -19.47 -2.30
CA ASN A 276 10.17 -20.82 -1.74
C ASN A 276 9.64 -21.83 -2.78
N ARG A 277 8.58 -21.46 -3.53
CA ARG A 277 8.03 -22.28 -4.62
C ARG A 277 9.04 -22.52 -5.73
N LEU A 278 9.86 -21.51 -6.03
CA LEU A 278 10.93 -21.59 -7.03
C LEU A 278 12.21 -22.28 -6.52
N GLY A 279 12.25 -22.69 -5.24
CA GLY A 279 13.33 -23.48 -4.65
C GLY A 279 14.53 -22.67 -4.15
N TYR A 280 14.37 -21.36 -3.97
CA TYR A 280 15.41 -20.52 -3.37
C TYR A 280 15.38 -20.63 -1.85
N ALA A 281 16.50 -20.99 -1.24
CA ALA A 281 16.66 -21.06 0.22
C ALA A 281 17.08 -19.69 0.79
N THR A 282 16.18 -18.71 0.70
CA THR A 282 16.40 -17.33 1.17
C THR A 282 15.12 -16.77 1.79
N THR A 283 15.24 -15.75 2.61
CA THR A 283 14.10 -15.03 3.20
C THR A 283 13.89 -13.67 2.53
N PHE A 284 12.76 -13.01 2.77
CA PHE A 284 12.59 -11.64 2.30
C PHE A 284 13.67 -10.71 2.88
N ASP A 285 13.97 -10.84 4.18
CA ASP A 285 14.99 -10.03 4.87
C ASP A 285 16.37 -10.18 4.22
N ASP A 286 16.71 -11.38 3.73
CA ASP A 286 17.98 -11.65 3.05
C ASP A 286 18.04 -11.01 1.66
N ILE A 287 16.94 -11.10 0.90
CA ILE A 287 16.81 -10.43 -0.42
C ILE A 287 16.92 -8.92 -0.23
N PHE A 288 16.20 -8.37 0.74
CA PHE A 288 16.22 -6.95 1.07
C PHE A 288 17.62 -6.48 1.47
N ALA A 289 18.33 -7.21 2.34
CA ALA A 289 19.69 -6.89 2.76
C ALA A 289 20.71 -6.90 1.60
N ALA A 290 20.51 -7.78 0.61
CA ALA A 290 21.34 -7.78 -0.60
C ALA A 290 20.96 -6.63 -1.56
N TRP A 291 19.67 -6.33 -1.69
CA TRP A 291 19.15 -5.24 -2.51
C TRP A 291 19.65 -3.86 -2.07
N VAL A 292 19.66 -3.56 -0.77
CA VAL A 292 20.19 -2.28 -0.27
C VAL A 292 21.69 -2.12 -0.58
N VAL A 293 22.47 -3.21 -0.48
CA VAL A 293 23.89 -3.19 -0.89
C VAL A 293 24.03 -3.00 -2.40
N ALA A 294 23.19 -3.67 -3.20
CA ALA A 294 23.20 -3.52 -4.65
C ALA A 294 22.87 -2.08 -5.09
N ASN A 295 21.97 -1.39 -4.40
CA ASN A 295 21.63 0.01 -4.67
C ASN A 295 22.80 0.98 -4.46
N PHE A 296 23.75 0.63 -3.60
CA PHE A 296 24.94 1.43 -3.34
C PHE A 296 26.12 1.06 -4.26
N LEU A 297 26.38 -0.24 -4.42
CA LEU A 297 27.53 -0.72 -5.18
C LEU A 297 27.31 -0.71 -6.69
N ASP A 298 26.09 -1.06 -7.11
CA ASP A 298 25.67 -1.26 -8.49
C ASP A 298 26.74 -1.92 -9.38
N ASN A 299 27.24 -3.07 -8.91
CA ASN A 299 28.31 -3.79 -9.56
C ASN A 299 27.99 -5.29 -9.64
N PRO A 300 27.50 -5.78 -10.79
CA PRO A 300 27.13 -7.19 -10.97
C PRO A 300 28.33 -8.14 -11.05
N SER A 301 29.56 -7.66 -10.87
CA SER A 301 30.75 -8.52 -10.71
C SER A 301 31.04 -8.91 -9.26
N LEU A 302 30.33 -8.31 -8.29
CA LEU A 302 30.51 -8.53 -6.85
C LEU A 302 29.39 -9.42 -6.28
N GLY A 303 29.71 -10.15 -5.20
CA GLY A 303 28.74 -10.95 -4.45
C GLY A 303 28.03 -12.00 -5.31
N ASP A 304 28.75 -12.71 -6.18
CA ASP A 304 28.19 -13.66 -7.15
C ASP A 304 27.12 -13.04 -8.09
N GLY A 305 27.19 -11.72 -8.29
CA GLY A 305 26.25 -10.94 -9.09
C GLY A 305 25.19 -10.21 -8.26
N HIS A 306 25.01 -10.54 -6.98
CA HIS A 306 23.94 -10.00 -6.15
C HIS A 306 24.12 -8.54 -5.73
N PHE A 307 25.27 -7.91 -5.97
CA PHE A 307 25.52 -6.52 -5.56
C PHE A 307 25.46 -5.52 -6.72
N GLY A 308 24.64 -5.80 -7.73
CA GLY A 308 24.29 -4.83 -8.77
C GLY A 308 23.17 -5.26 -9.68
N TYR A 309 22.94 -4.44 -10.70
CA TYR A 309 21.94 -4.66 -11.75
C TYR A 309 22.63 -4.92 -13.10
N LYS A 310 21.96 -5.61 -14.01
CA LYS A 310 22.47 -5.84 -15.38
C LYS A 310 22.24 -4.63 -16.28
N ASP A 311 21.04 -4.04 -16.20
CA ASP A 311 20.57 -3.04 -17.16
C ASP A 311 20.19 -1.69 -16.51
N LEU A 312 20.40 -1.53 -15.19
CA LEU A 312 20.13 -0.29 -14.46
C LEU A 312 21.44 0.33 -13.97
N ASP A 313 21.49 1.67 -13.89
CA ASP A 313 22.56 2.44 -13.24
C ASP A 313 21.93 3.18 -12.05
N ILE A 314 22.28 2.80 -10.83
CA ILE A 314 21.83 3.42 -9.59
C ILE A 314 23.01 3.90 -8.75
N ARG A 315 22.83 5.07 -8.13
CA ARG A 315 23.87 5.70 -7.31
C ARG A 315 23.29 6.30 -6.05
N VAL A 316 23.00 5.44 -5.07
CA VAL A 316 22.70 5.92 -3.71
C VAL A 316 23.93 6.63 -3.14
N LYS A 317 23.72 7.76 -2.47
CA LYS A 317 24.78 8.49 -1.79
C LYS A 317 24.84 8.10 -0.32
N ALA A 318 26.06 7.96 0.18
CA ALA A 318 26.32 7.83 1.61
C ALA A 318 26.60 9.20 2.24
N GLU A 319 26.10 9.41 3.45
CA GLU A 319 26.39 10.56 4.27
C GLU A 319 27.79 10.42 4.89
N PRO A 320 28.68 11.42 4.77
CA PRO A 320 30.03 11.32 5.31
C PRO A 320 30.05 11.45 6.84
N VAL A 321 30.81 10.58 7.48
CA VAL A 321 31.15 10.63 8.91
C VAL A 321 32.60 11.11 9.05
N ASP A 322 32.76 12.41 9.32
CA ASP A 322 34.07 13.09 9.26
C ASP A 322 34.74 13.38 10.62
N SER A 323 34.11 12.99 11.73
CA SER A 323 34.65 13.21 13.09
C SER A 323 34.88 11.88 13.80
N PHE A 324 36.03 11.75 14.47
CA PHE A 324 36.43 10.54 15.19
C PHE A 324 37.21 10.89 16.47
N PRO A 325 36.96 10.21 17.61
CA PRO A 325 35.86 9.26 17.81
C PRO A 325 34.50 9.96 17.68
N ILE A 326 33.47 9.19 17.32
CA ILE A 326 32.09 9.68 17.20
C ILE A 326 31.16 8.77 17.99
N GLN A 327 30.13 9.39 18.56
CA GLN A 327 28.91 8.73 19.00
C GLN A 327 27.75 9.55 18.45
N SER A 328 26.84 8.91 17.73
CA SER A 328 25.69 9.57 17.12
C SER A 328 24.44 8.71 17.23
N SER A 329 23.28 9.36 17.10
CA SER A 329 21.96 8.74 17.10
C SER A 329 21.21 9.18 15.85
N ALA A 330 20.44 8.27 15.26
CA ALA A 330 19.63 8.53 14.09
C ALA A 330 18.35 7.68 14.12
N VAL A 331 17.48 7.90 13.14
CA VAL A 331 16.28 7.09 12.89
C VAL A 331 16.30 6.63 11.45
N VAL A 332 15.75 5.45 11.19
CA VAL A 332 15.59 4.88 9.85
C VAL A 332 14.19 4.29 9.72
N GLN A 333 13.58 4.43 8.56
CA GLN A 333 12.30 3.82 8.25
C GLN A 333 12.42 2.31 8.15
N GLN A 334 11.32 1.61 8.40
CA GLN A 334 11.27 0.15 8.25
C GLN A 334 11.53 -0.23 6.79
N TYR A 335 12.28 -1.30 6.54
CA TYR A 335 12.65 -1.74 5.19
C TYR A 335 13.13 -0.59 4.29
N ALA A 336 13.95 0.29 4.87
CA ALA A 336 14.71 1.34 4.21
C ALA A 336 16.18 1.28 4.64
N ALA A 337 17.03 2.19 4.17
CA ALA A 337 18.44 2.16 4.55
C ALA A 337 19.09 3.54 4.68
N ASP A 338 19.83 3.71 5.77
CA ASP A 338 20.83 4.74 5.95
C ASP A 338 22.19 4.25 5.45
N TYR A 339 22.95 5.12 4.77
CA TYR A 339 24.28 4.83 4.27
C TYR A 339 25.26 5.84 4.87
N LEU A 340 26.16 5.38 5.73
CA LEU A 340 27.12 6.22 6.44
C LEU A 340 28.54 5.90 5.97
N GLU A 341 29.17 6.82 5.25
CA GLU A 341 30.54 6.66 4.78
C GLU A 341 31.55 6.99 5.89
N VAL A 342 32.40 6.04 6.23
CA VAL A 342 33.37 6.15 7.32
C VAL A 342 34.80 6.10 6.80
N ARG A 343 35.61 7.09 7.21
CA ARG A 343 37.04 7.21 6.90
C ARG A 343 37.84 7.57 8.17
N PRO A 344 37.97 6.64 9.13
CA PRO A 344 38.67 6.92 10.37
C PRO A 344 40.17 7.19 10.13
N PRO A 345 40.81 8.03 10.97
CA PRO A 345 42.26 8.30 10.87
C PRO A 345 43.13 7.13 11.36
N SER A 346 42.54 6.19 12.10
CA SER A 346 43.21 4.98 12.57
C SER A 346 42.90 3.81 11.61
N PRO A 347 43.90 2.96 11.29
CA PRO A 347 43.65 1.75 10.50
C PRO A 347 42.74 0.76 11.22
N ASP A 348 42.73 0.79 12.55
CA ASP A 348 41.97 -0.13 13.36
C ASP A 348 40.98 0.65 14.23
N VAL A 349 39.71 0.27 14.18
CA VAL A 349 38.60 0.90 14.92
C VAL A 349 37.66 -0.13 15.52
N ALA A 350 37.06 0.21 16.66
CA ALA A 350 35.88 -0.45 17.17
C ALA A 350 34.63 0.28 16.67
N ILE A 351 33.67 -0.45 16.11
CA ILE A 351 32.34 0.08 15.79
C ILE A 351 31.35 -0.58 16.74
N ILE A 352 30.59 0.21 17.49
CA ILE A 352 29.55 -0.28 18.42
C ILE A 352 28.21 0.21 17.90
N PHE A 353 27.23 -0.69 17.85
CA PHE A 353 25.87 -0.41 17.40
C PHE A 353 24.86 -0.74 18.50
N THR A 354 23.81 0.06 18.61
CA THR A 354 22.67 -0.19 19.51
C THR A 354 21.39 0.29 18.84
N GLY A 355 20.55 -0.65 18.42
CA GLY A 355 19.20 -0.36 17.94
C GLY A 355 18.15 -0.45 19.04
N THR A 356 16.99 0.17 18.85
CA THR A 356 15.80 -0.16 19.66
C THR A 356 15.38 -1.60 19.41
N ASN A 357 14.99 -2.35 20.44
CA ASN A 357 14.47 -3.71 20.27
C ASN A 357 12.93 -3.77 20.19
N ARG A 358 12.27 -2.60 20.25
CA ARG A 358 10.83 -2.45 20.08
C ARG A 358 10.47 -1.17 19.31
N VAL A 359 9.37 -1.25 18.58
CA VAL A 359 8.76 -0.13 17.84
C VAL A 359 7.23 -0.17 18.00
N LYS A 360 6.55 0.97 17.84
CA LYS A 360 5.09 1.03 17.97
C LYS A 360 4.37 0.51 16.72
N LEU A 361 3.15 0.00 16.87
CA LEU A 361 2.25 -0.33 15.75
C LEU A 361 1.67 0.94 15.13
N VAL A 362 1.24 1.85 16.01
CA VAL A 362 0.63 3.13 15.67
C VAL A 362 1.19 4.22 16.61
N PRO A 363 1.25 5.49 16.19
CA PRO A 363 1.88 6.57 16.95
C PRO A 363 1.00 7.09 18.11
N ASN A 364 0.55 6.18 18.99
CA ASN A 364 -0.15 6.50 20.22
C ASN A 364 0.47 5.75 21.43
N ASP A 365 -0.08 5.98 22.62
CA ASP A 365 -0.03 5.02 23.72
C ASP A 365 -1.48 4.57 23.98
N PRO A 366 -1.74 3.34 24.48
CA PRO A 366 -3.07 2.94 24.94
C PRO A 366 -3.69 4.02 25.83
N TYR A 367 -4.99 4.28 25.65
CA TYR A 367 -5.65 5.39 26.35
C TYR A 367 -5.62 5.13 27.86
N SER A 368 -5.91 3.89 28.25
CA SER A 368 -5.74 3.39 29.60
C SER A 368 -4.95 2.06 29.58
N GLY A 369 -4.56 1.57 30.76
CA GLY A 369 -3.92 0.26 30.87
C GLY A 369 -2.61 0.09 30.08
N ARG A 370 -2.48 -1.05 29.41
CA ARG A 370 -1.31 -1.51 28.65
C ARG A 370 -1.67 -2.00 27.26
N THR A 371 -2.94 -2.21 26.96
CA THR A 371 -3.44 -2.79 25.72
C THR A 371 -4.57 -1.96 25.14
N GLN A 372 -4.76 -2.07 23.84
CA GLN A 372 -5.83 -1.41 23.08
C GLN A 372 -6.31 -2.35 21.98
N TRP A 373 -7.52 -2.13 21.47
CA TRP A 373 -7.99 -2.80 20.25
C TRP A 373 -7.55 -2.00 19.02
N TRP A 374 -6.72 -2.61 18.17
CA TRP A 374 -6.29 -2.02 16.91
C TRP A 374 -6.93 -2.76 15.73
N SER A 375 -7.40 -2.00 14.74
CA SER A 375 -8.12 -2.51 13.56
C SER A 375 -7.29 -3.35 12.61
N ASN A 376 -5.97 -3.41 12.81
CA ASN A 376 -4.99 -3.74 11.78
C ASN A 376 -4.91 -2.64 10.71
N ARG A 377 -4.01 -2.81 9.74
CA ARG A 377 -3.83 -1.93 8.57
C ARG A 377 -3.61 -2.75 7.30
N GLY A 378 -3.94 -2.17 6.16
CA GLY A 378 -3.72 -2.77 4.84
C GLY A 378 -4.74 -2.31 3.82
N ASP A 379 -4.43 -2.52 2.55
CA ASP A 379 -5.31 -2.23 1.42
C ASP A 379 -6.36 -3.34 1.27
N VAL A 380 -7.53 -3.02 0.70
CA VAL A 380 -8.64 -3.95 0.41
C VAL A 380 -9.01 -4.80 1.62
N MET A 381 -9.20 -4.14 2.75
CA MET A 381 -9.38 -4.76 4.06
C MET A 381 -10.80 -4.53 4.60
N ASN A 382 -11.33 -5.50 5.33
CA ASN A 382 -12.55 -5.36 6.14
C ASN A 382 -12.41 -6.09 7.48
N THR A 383 -11.93 -5.40 8.52
CA THR A 383 -11.80 -5.96 9.87
C THR A 383 -12.97 -5.57 10.75
N ASN A 384 -13.35 -6.45 11.68
CA ASN A 384 -14.39 -6.14 12.66
C ASN A 384 -14.14 -6.70 14.06
N LEU A 385 -14.79 -6.07 15.04
CA LEU A 385 -14.80 -6.44 16.45
C LEU A 385 -16.26 -6.40 16.94
N THR A 386 -16.84 -7.58 17.22
CA THR A 386 -18.29 -7.72 17.48
C THR A 386 -18.58 -8.29 18.88
N ARG A 387 -19.62 -7.79 19.55
CA ARG A 387 -20.08 -8.31 20.85
C ARG A 387 -21.60 -8.22 21.02
N TYR A 388 -22.15 -9.17 21.77
CA TYR A 388 -23.54 -9.20 22.20
C TYR A 388 -23.79 -8.40 23.49
N PHE A 389 -24.91 -7.69 23.52
CA PHE A 389 -25.44 -6.99 24.69
C PHE A 389 -26.94 -7.22 24.84
N ASP A 390 -27.39 -7.49 26.07
CA ASP A 390 -28.81 -7.61 26.40
C ASP A 390 -29.32 -6.30 27.03
N LEU A 391 -30.04 -5.50 26.24
CA LEU A 391 -30.64 -4.24 26.69
C LEU A 391 -32.11 -4.42 27.12
N SER A 392 -32.59 -5.65 27.26
CA SER A 392 -34.01 -5.93 27.57
C SER A 392 -34.51 -5.33 28.88
N GLY A 393 -33.62 -5.11 29.85
CA GLY A 393 -33.91 -4.49 31.14
C GLY A 393 -33.48 -3.02 31.26
N ILE A 394 -33.11 -2.38 30.15
CA ILE A 394 -32.54 -1.03 30.11
C ILE A 394 -33.50 -0.11 29.36
N ASP A 395 -33.86 1.04 29.97
CA ASP A 395 -34.81 2.02 29.40
C ASP A 395 -34.12 3.02 28.45
N GLU A 396 -32.88 3.40 28.77
CA GLU A 396 -32.01 4.29 27.98
C GLU A 396 -30.59 3.74 28.06
N ALA A 397 -29.83 3.80 26.97
CA ALA A 397 -28.48 3.25 26.91
C ALA A 397 -27.59 4.13 26.03
N SER A 398 -26.31 4.24 26.41
CA SER A 398 -25.29 4.90 25.59
C SER A 398 -24.05 4.02 25.46
N LEU A 399 -23.45 4.02 24.26
CA LEU A 399 -22.13 3.46 24.04
C LEU A 399 -21.11 4.58 24.16
N SER A 400 -20.16 4.48 25.09
CA SER A 400 -19.02 5.41 25.15
C SER A 400 -17.71 4.66 25.02
N PHE A 401 -16.76 5.22 24.27
CA PHE A 401 -15.44 4.66 24.07
C PHE A 401 -14.44 5.75 23.74
N TRP A 402 -13.15 5.46 23.94
CA TRP A 402 -12.07 6.28 23.43
C TRP A 402 -11.61 5.71 22.09
N THR A 403 -11.37 6.59 21.12
CA THR A 403 -10.84 6.20 19.82
C THR A 403 -9.71 7.12 19.37
N TRP A 404 -8.74 6.52 18.71
CA TRP A 404 -7.66 7.19 17.98
C TRP A 404 -7.68 6.65 16.57
N TYR A 405 -7.57 7.50 15.56
CA TYR A 405 -7.49 7.04 14.19
C TYR A 405 -6.69 7.98 13.29
N ASP A 406 -5.98 7.37 12.36
CA ASP A 406 -5.30 8.00 11.23
C ASP A 406 -5.50 7.08 10.02
N VAL A 407 -6.49 7.41 9.19
CA VAL A 407 -6.95 6.61 8.05
C VAL A 407 -7.12 7.52 6.84
N GLU A 408 -7.09 6.95 5.63
CA GLU A 408 -7.21 7.75 4.41
C GLU A 408 -8.52 8.53 4.36
N LYS A 409 -8.38 9.85 4.28
CA LYS A 409 -9.53 10.75 4.33
C LYS A 409 -10.42 10.61 3.09
N ASP A 410 -11.70 10.38 3.34
CA ASP A 410 -12.78 10.28 2.36
C ASP A 410 -12.72 9.02 1.45
N TYR A 411 -11.83 8.07 1.74
CA TYR A 411 -11.70 6.78 1.05
C TYR A 411 -11.83 5.61 2.01
N ASP A 412 -11.12 5.67 3.15
CA ASP A 412 -11.18 4.70 4.23
C ASP A 412 -12.16 5.13 5.32
N TYR A 413 -12.90 4.17 5.87
CA TYR A 413 -13.90 4.44 6.90
C TYR A 413 -13.96 3.36 7.98
N ALA A 414 -14.00 3.82 9.23
CA ALA A 414 -14.43 2.99 10.36
C ALA A 414 -15.89 3.30 10.74
N TYR A 415 -16.61 2.31 11.25
CA TYR A 415 -18.03 2.37 11.58
C TYR A 415 -18.28 1.77 12.96
N VAL A 416 -19.30 2.31 13.64
CA VAL A 416 -20.00 1.60 14.71
C VAL A 416 -21.35 1.16 14.17
N GLU A 417 -21.64 -0.13 14.31
CA GLU A 417 -22.84 -0.75 13.78
C GLU A 417 -23.60 -1.52 14.86
N VAL A 418 -24.90 -1.64 14.69
CA VAL A 418 -25.77 -2.46 15.53
C VAL A 418 -26.62 -3.40 14.71
N SER A 419 -26.84 -4.61 15.24
CA SER A 419 -27.76 -5.60 14.68
C SER A 419 -28.74 -6.09 15.74
N THR A 420 -30.01 -6.18 15.37
CA THR A 420 -31.11 -6.72 16.19
C THR A 420 -31.61 -8.08 15.71
N ASP A 421 -31.00 -8.65 14.66
CA ASP A 421 -31.44 -9.89 14.00
C ASP A 421 -30.36 -10.99 14.01
N GLY A 422 -29.46 -10.93 15.00
CA GLY A 422 -28.40 -11.91 15.16
C GLY A 422 -27.25 -11.76 14.15
N GLY A 423 -27.09 -10.58 13.56
CA GLY A 423 -25.99 -10.23 12.67
C GLY A 423 -26.30 -10.42 11.18
N ALA A 424 -27.57 -10.69 10.82
CA ALA A 424 -27.99 -10.84 9.44
C ALA A 424 -28.02 -9.48 8.70
N SER A 425 -28.43 -8.42 9.39
CA SER A 425 -28.34 -7.04 8.92
C SER A 425 -27.77 -6.10 9.98
N TRP A 426 -27.21 -4.99 9.52
CA TRP A 426 -26.51 -4.01 10.35
C TRP A 426 -26.97 -2.60 10.03
N THR A 427 -27.13 -1.79 11.08
CA THR A 427 -27.41 -0.35 10.99
C THR A 427 -26.20 0.42 11.47
N ILE A 428 -25.63 1.27 10.62
CA ILE A 428 -24.54 2.18 11.00
C ILE A 428 -25.09 3.28 11.90
N LEU A 429 -24.45 3.50 13.04
CA LEU A 429 -24.86 4.48 14.04
C LEU A 429 -24.10 5.81 13.84
N PRO A 430 -24.80 6.96 13.83
CA PRO A 430 -24.15 8.25 13.80
C PRO A 430 -23.44 8.54 15.12
N GLY A 431 -22.20 8.99 15.05
CA GLY A 431 -21.38 9.46 16.17
C GLY A 431 -20.95 10.91 16.02
N ARG A 432 -20.42 11.50 17.09
CA ARG A 432 -19.96 12.90 17.12
C ARG A 432 -18.85 13.20 16.11
N TYR A 433 -17.99 12.23 15.84
CA TYR A 433 -16.84 12.39 14.93
C TYR A 433 -17.04 11.72 13.57
N THR A 434 -18.27 11.33 13.24
CA THR A 434 -18.61 10.67 11.97
C THR A 434 -19.11 11.65 10.90
N THR A 435 -19.04 11.24 9.64
CA THR A 435 -19.59 11.98 8.48
C THR A 435 -20.33 11.05 7.53
N ASP A 436 -21.40 11.54 6.90
CA ASP A 436 -22.11 10.87 5.79
C ASP A 436 -21.64 11.35 4.41
N ALA A 437 -20.62 12.22 4.36
CA ALA A 437 -20.00 12.67 3.12
C ALA A 437 -19.44 11.46 2.35
N ASN A 438 -19.77 11.39 1.06
CA ASN A 438 -19.35 10.30 0.19
C ASN A 438 -18.82 10.81 -1.17
N PRO A 439 -17.73 11.60 -1.19
CA PRO A 439 -17.24 12.21 -2.43
C PRO A 439 -16.71 11.19 -3.44
N ASN A 440 -16.24 10.02 -2.97
CA ASN A 440 -15.61 8.98 -3.79
C ASN A 440 -16.48 7.72 -4.00
N GLY A 441 -17.67 7.65 -3.37
CA GLY A 441 -18.55 6.48 -3.46
C GLY A 441 -18.25 5.39 -2.42
N ASN A 442 -17.12 5.50 -1.70
CA ASN A 442 -16.64 4.51 -0.72
C ASN A 442 -17.42 4.51 0.60
N ASN A 443 -18.01 5.64 1.02
CA ASN A 443 -18.70 5.70 2.30
C ASN A 443 -20.02 4.89 2.28
N LEU A 444 -20.21 4.07 3.31
CA LEU A 444 -21.37 3.21 3.51
C LEU A 444 -22.44 3.81 4.45
N GLY A 445 -22.12 4.88 5.19
CA GLY A 445 -23.01 5.52 6.16
C GLY A 445 -22.32 6.64 6.94
N TYR A 446 -22.59 6.75 8.24
CA TYR A 446 -21.87 7.66 9.14
C TYR A 446 -20.56 7.02 9.59
N GLY A 447 -19.44 7.39 8.97
CA GLY A 447 -18.12 6.79 9.24
C GLY A 447 -17.08 7.78 9.79
N TYR A 448 -16.09 7.25 10.51
CA TYR A 448 -14.86 7.98 10.88
C TYR A 448 -13.88 7.91 9.71
N THR A 449 -13.30 9.04 9.33
CA THR A 449 -12.31 9.14 8.26
C THR A 449 -11.32 10.27 8.53
N GLY A 450 -10.11 10.20 7.97
CA GLY A 450 -9.04 11.16 8.25
C GLY A 450 -8.38 10.93 9.62
N LYS A 451 -8.17 12.01 10.38
CA LYS A 451 -7.40 12.01 11.64
C LYS A 451 -8.27 12.43 12.82
N SER A 452 -8.21 11.67 13.92
CA SER A 452 -8.95 11.99 15.16
C SER A 452 -8.36 13.21 15.86
N GLY A 453 -9.18 14.10 16.43
CA GLY A 453 -8.64 15.23 17.22
C GLY A 453 -7.89 16.33 16.43
N GLY A 454 -7.85 16.27 15.09
CA GLY A 454 -7.38 17.37 14.25
C GLY A 454 -6.24 16.99 13.29
N ALA A 455 -5.27 17.90 13.10
CA ALA A 455 -4.16 17.69 12.17
C ALA A 455 -3.15 16.63 12.65
N VAL A 456 -3.02 16.49 13.98
CA VAL A 456 -2.24 15.43 14.61
C VAL A 456 -3.24 14.52 15.32
N PRO A 457 -3.23 13.20 15.06
CA PRO A 457 -4.21 12.30 15.60
C PRO A 457 -4.08 12.18 17.13
N THR A 458 -5.17 12.42 17.86
CA THR A 458 -5.23 12.27 19.33
C THR A 458 -6.46 11.47 19.76
N TRP A 459 -6.42 10.91 20.96
CA TRP A 459 -7.57 10.20 21.54
C TRP A 459 -8.76 11.14 21.72
N VAL A 460 -9.92 10.74 21.20
CA VAL A 460 -11.19 11.43 21.37
C VAL A 460 -12.21 10.51 22.03
N ASN A 461 -13.07 11.07 22.89
CA ASN A 461 -14.14 10.33 23.53
C ASN A 461 -15.42 10.43 22.71
N GLU A 462 -15.89 9.30 22.24
CA GLU A 462 -17.12 9.16 21.48
C GLU A 462 -18.27 8.72 22.38
N GLN A 463 -19.48 9.15 22.03
CA GLN A 463 -20.72 8.74 22.68
C GLN A 463 -21.82 8.58 21.63
N ILE A 464 -22.36 7.37 21.53
CA ILE A 464 -23.42 7.01 20.59
C ILE A 464 -24.66 6.60 21.37
N ASP A 465 -25.83 7.11 20.96
CA ASP A 465 -27.12 6.77 21.56
C ASP A 465 -27.56 5.36 21.15
N LEU A 466 -27.77 4.49 22.13
CA LEU A 466 -28.32 3.14 21.96
C LEU A 466 -29.78 3.04 22.41
N SER A 467 -30.38 4.11 22.92
CA SER A 467 -31.76 4.14 23.42
C SER A 467 -32.80 3.66 22.39
N PRO A 468 -32.64 3.87 21.05
CA PRO A 468 -33.53 3.26 20.07
C PRO A 468 -33.61 1.73 20.10
N PHE A 469 -32.62 1.07 20.72
CA PHE A 469 -32.51 -0.38 20.85
C PHE A 469 -32.75 -0.87 22.28
N ALA A 470 -33.14 0.03 23.20
CA ALA A 470 -33.58 -0.31 24.55
C ALA A 470 -34.72 -1.35 24.51
N GLY A 471 -34.75 -2.26 25.49
CA GLY A 471 -35.72 -3.35 25.54
C GLY A 471 -35.45 -4.53 24.60
N GLN A 472 -34.32 -4.53 23.87
CA GLN A 472 -33.96 -5.59 22.92
C GLN A 472 -32.58 -6.19 23.22
N SER A 473 -32.27 -7.29 22.57
CA SER A 473 -30.90 -7.83 22.54
C SER A 473 -30.23 -7.41 21.24
N VAL A 474 -28.98 -6.96 21.32
CA VAL A 474 -28.24 -6.40 20.18
C VAL A 474 -26.85 -7.01 20.04
N LEU A 475 -26.34 -7.03 18.81
CA LEU A 475 -24.90 -7.08 18.56
C LEU A 475 -24.40 -5.67 18.26
N ILE A 476 -23.29 -5.27 18.87
CA ILE A 476 -22.55 -4.05 18.53
C ILE A 476 -21.26 -4.46 17.84
N ARG A 477 -20.89 -3.71 16.80
CA ARG A 477 -19.69 -3.96 16.02
C ARG A 477 -18.92 -2.67 15.75
N PHE A 478 -17.60 -2.73 15.89
CA PHE A 478 -16.66 -1.81 15.24
C PHE A 478 -16.19 -2.47 13.94
N GLU A 479 -16.25 -1.76 12.83
CA GLU A 479 -15.82 -2.28 11.51
C GLU A 479 -14.92 -1.25 10.82
N TYR A 480 -13.79 -1.67 10.26
CA TYR A 480 -12.88 -0.81 9.51
C TYR A 480 -12.72 -1.35 8.09
N VAL A 481 -13.09 -0.52 7.11
CA VAL A 481 -13.09 -0.85 5.68
C VAL A 481 -12.13 0.08 4.97
N THR A 482 -11.15 -0.50 4.27
CA THR A 482 -10.19 0.25 3.45
C THR A 482 -10.47 0.10 1.97
N ASP A 483 -10.06 1.09 1.19
CA ASP A 483 -10.14 1.01 -0.27
C ASP A 483 -8.93 0.30 -0.89
N ASP A 484 -8.66 0.53 -2.17
CA ASP A 484 -7.67 -0.24 -2.92
C ASP A 484 -6.23 0.28 -2.77
N ALA A 485 -6.06 1.55 -2.39
CA ALA A 485 -4.81 2.21 -2.02
C ALA A 485 -5.11 3.67 -1.65
N TYR A 486 -4.54 4.29 -0.62
CA TYR A 486 -3.45 3.82 0.27
C TYR A 486 -3.99 3.63 1.70
N ASN A 487 -3.35 2.79 2.52
CA ASN A 487 -3.74 2.64 3.93
C ASN A 487 -2.88 3.44 4.93
N GLY A 488 -3.54 4.05 5.92
CA GLY A 488 -2.92 4.68 7.08
C GLY A 488 -2.59 3.72 8.24
N PRO A 489 -2.13 4.24 9.40
CA PRO A 489 -1.91 3.45 10.62
C PRO A 489 -3.15 2.68 11.12
N GLY A 490 -4.36 3.16 10.81
CA GLY A 490 -5.62 2.47 11.08
C GLY A 490 -6.46 3.12 12.18
N PHE A 491 -7.39 2.33 12.72
CA PHE A 491 -8.38 2.73 13.73
C PHE A 491 -8.15 1.97 15.04
N VAL A 492 -8.26 2.67 16.17
CA VAL A 492 -8.00 2.14 17.50
C VAL A 492 -9.16 2.47 18.43
N VAL A 493 -9.53 1.51 19.27
CA VAL A 493 -10.58 1.66 20.28
C VAL A 493 -10.05 1.19 21.64
N ASP A 494 -10.43 1.91 22.68
CA ASP A 494 -10.13 1.59 24.07
C ASP A 494 -11.28 2.05 24.99
N ASP A 495 -11.31 1.55 26.22
CA ASP A 495 -12.29 1.92 27.26
C ASP A 495 -13.75 1.87 26.77
N ILE A 496 -14.15 0.77 26.13
CA ILE A 496 -15.51 0.57 25.59
C ILE A 496 -16.49 0.32 26.74
N SER A 497 -17.50 1.16 26.89
CA SER A 497 -18.43 1.13 28.02
C SER A 497 -19.89 1.31 27.61
N ILE A 498 -20.77 0.68 28.39
CA ILE A 498 -22.21 0.96 28.43
C ILE A 498 -22.54 1.24 29.90
N PRO A 499 -22.49 2.52 30.32
CA PRO A 499 -22.61 2.89 31.73
C PRO A 499 -23.90 2.40 32.40
N GLU A 500 -25.02 2.40 31.66
CA GLU A 500 -26.33 1.99 32.17
C GLU A 500 -26.39 0.47 32.46
N MET A 501 -25.46 -0.30 31.88
CA MET A 501 -25.25 -1.71 32.19
C MET A 501 -24.10 -1.95 33.19
N SER A 502 -23.41 -0.89 33.64
CA SER A 502 -22.13 -0.99 34.37
C SER A 502 -21.08 -1.84 33.63
N TYR A 503 -21.07 -1.78 32.29
CA TYR A 503 -20.15 -2.50 31.44
C TYR A 503 -18.93 -1.64 31.09
N LEU A 504 -17.73 -2.24 31.14
CA LEU A 504 -16.47 -1.66 30.71
C LEU A 504 -15.54 -2.74 30.13
N ASP A 505 -14.91 -2.43 29.00
CA ASP A 505 -13.77 -3.13 28.43
C ASP A 505 -12.64 -2.13 28.16
N ASP A 506 -11.61 -2.18 29.01
CA ASP A 506 -10.36 -1.43 28.93
C ASP A 506 -9.27 -2.18 28.13
N ALA A 507 -9.68 -3.21 27.35
CA ALA A 507 -8.83 -4.09 26.57
C ALA A 507 -7.78 -4.91 27.37
N GLU A 508 -7.72 -4.80 28.70
CA GLU A 508 -6.71 -5.51 29.50
C GLU A 508 -7.00 -7.01 29.64
N THR A 509 -8.26 -7.39 29.53
CA THR A 509 -8.73 -8.77 29.67
C THR A 509 -9.76 -9.13 28.61
N ASP A 510 -10.12 -10.42 28.52
CA ASP A 510 -11.12 -10.83 27.54
C ASP A 510 -12.52 -10.36 27.96
N GLN A 511 -12.94 -9.26 27.32
CA GLN A 511 -14.30 -8.79 27.15
C GLN A 511 -15.33 -9.90 26.90
N GLY A 512 -15.00 -10.80 25.98
CA GLY A 512 -15.93 -11.58 25.14
C GLY A 512 -16.26 -10.88 23.81
N TRP A 513 -15.35 -10.06 23.30
CA TRP A 513 -15.42 -9.56 21.92
C TRP A 513 -14.91 -10.61 20.95
N THR A 514 -15.59 -10.77 19.83
CA THR A 514 -15.13 -11.61 18.72
C THR A 514 -14.42 -10.72 17.70
N ALA A 515 -13.11 -10.90 17.58
CA ALA A 515 -12.30 -10.17 16.62
C ALA A 515 -12.14 -10.95 15.31
N ASN A 516 -12.34 -10.27 14.19
CA ASN A 516 -11.99 -10.73 12.84
C ASN A 516 -11.09 -9.67 12.21
N GLY A 517 -9.78 -9.87 12.30
CA GLY A 517 -8.76 -8.90 11.85
C GLY A 517 -8.36 -7.86 12.90
N PHE A 518 -9.24 -7.45 13.82
CA PHE A 518 -8.84 -6.64 14.98
C PHE A 518 -7.89 -7.39 15.90
N ILE A 519 -6.96 -6.67 16.52
CA ILE A 519 -5.92 -7.22 17.40
C ILE A 519 -5.91 -6.45 18.71
N ARG A 520 -6.02 -7.18 19.82
CA ARG A 520 -5.71 -6.65 21.15
C ARG A 520 -4.20 -6.55 21.31
N ALA A 521 -3.66 -5.34 21.31
CA ALA A 521 -2.23 -5.09 21.17
C ALA A 521 -1.69 -4.19 22.28
N THR A 522 -0.46 -4.44 22.71
CA THR A 522 0.26 -3.57 23.66
C THR A 522 0.91 -2.35 23.00
N ASN A 523 0.64 -2.15 21.71
CA ASN A 523 1.32 -1.19 20.84
C ASN A 523 2.86 -1.29 20.83
N ALA A 524 3.42 -2.50 20.85
CA ALA A 524 4.89 -2.70 20.90
C ALA A 524 5.34 -3.94 20.10
N LEU A 525 5.79 -3.76 18.87
CA LEU A 525 6.37 -4.82 18.04
C LEU A 525 7.83 -5.10 18.41
N PRO A 526 8.32 -6.34 18.23
CA PRO A 526 9.74 -6.60 18.15
C PRO A 526 10.37 -5.81 16.99
N GLU A 527 11.50 -5.16 17.26
CA GLU A 527 12.30 -4.43 16.28
C GLU A 527 13.62 -5.18 16.04
N ARG A 528 14.05 -5.26 14.78
CA ARG A 528 15.28 -5.93 14.37
C ARG A 528 16.06 -5.05 13.41
N PHE A 529 17.38 -5.08 13.51
CA PHE A 529 18.24 -4.37 12.57
C PHE A 529 19.07 -5.32 11.69
N ARG A 530 19.34 -4.86 10.47
CA ARG A 530 20.45 -5.35 9.63
C ARG A 530 21.48 -4.24 9.52
N VAL A 531 22.69 -4.56 9.95
CA VAL A 531 23.82 -3.64 9.92
C VAL A 531 24.92 -4.30 9.09
N GLN A 532 25.32 -3.66 7.99
CA GLN A 532 26.29 -4.17 7.04
C GLN A 532 27.41 -3.15 6.85
N LEU A 533 28.64 -3.62 6.66
CA LEU A 533 29.79 -2.79 6.33
C LEU A 533 30.30 -3.16 4.94
N ILE A 534 30.25 -2.20 4.03
CA ILE A 534 30.86 -2.29 2.70
C ILE A 534 32.27 -1.70 2.79
N LYS A 535 33.29 -2.53 2.68
CA LYS A 535 34.71 -2.12 2.62
C LYS A 535 35.08 -1.86 1.17
N VAL A 536 35.42 -0.62 0.84
CA VAL A 536 35.76 -0.21 -0.54
C VAL A 536 37.26 -0.01 -0.65
N GLY A 537 37.91 -0.85 -1.45
CA GLY A 537 39.36 -0.82 -1.70
C GLY A 537 39.72 -1.55 -3.00
N PRO A 538 40.94 -2.13 -3.11
CA PRO A 538 41.32 -2.96 -4.24
C PRO A 538 40.41 -4.17 -4.45
N ALA A 539 39.85 -4.70 -3.36
CA ALA A 539 38.74 -5.63 -3.35
C ALA A 539 37.60 -4.99 -2.54
N THR A 540 36.37 -5.14 -3.03
CA THR A 540 35.16 -4.75 -2.28
C THR A 540 34.65 -5.94 -1.51
N GLU A 541 34.49 -5.78 -0.20
CA GLU A 541 33.94 -6.80 0.69
C GLU A 541 32.71 -6.27 1.42
N VAL A 542 31.77 -7.16 1.72
CA VAL A 542 30.56 -6.84 2.46
C VAL A 542 30.47 -7.81 3.63
N GLU A 543 30.34 -7.28 4.84
CA GLU A 543 30.18 -8.07 6.05
C GLU A 543 28.99 -7.59 6.87
N SER A 544 28.27 -8.51 7.52
CA SER A 544 27.14 -8.19 8.41
C SER A 544 27.59 -8.21 9.87
N LEU A 545 27.04 -7.29 10.68
CA LEU A 545 27.27 -7.26 12.12
C LEU A 545 26.26 -8.20 12.78
N PRO A 546 26.70 -9.28 13.43
CA PRO A 546 25.80 -10.06 14.28
C PRO A 546 25.33 -9.19 15.45
N LEU A 547 24.01 -9.13 15.64
CA LEU A 547 23.40 -8.43 16.76
C LEU A 547 22.89 -9.43 17.80
N ASN A 548 22.98 -9.05 19.06
CA ASN A 548 22.36 -9.74 20.18
C ASN A 548 20.83 -9.54 20.17
N ASP A 549 20.10 -10.28 21.01
CA ASP A 549 18.64 -10.16 21.13
C ASP A 549 18.19 -8.74 21.52
N ASP A 550 19.03 -7.98 22.23
CA ASP A 550 18.80 -6.58 22.60
C ASP A 550 19.17 -5.57 21.50
N GLN A 551 19.48 -6.05 20.29
CA GLN A 551 19.90 -5.26 19.12
C GLN A 551 21.21 -4.48 19.34
N THR A 552 22.09 -4.98 20.21
CA THR A 552 23.46 -4.48 20.36
C THR A 552 24.46 -5.34 19.58
N GLY A 553 25.52 -4.72 19.07
CA GLY A 553 26.62 -5.43 18.42
C GLY A 553 27.90 -4.61 18.41
N GLN A 554 29.04 -5.29 18.23
CA GLN A 554 30.34 -4.65 18.12
C GLN A 554 31.20 -5.32 17.05
N TRP A 555 31.89 -4.50 16.24
CA TRP A 555 32.99 -4.91 15.38
C TRP A 555 34.33 -4.39 15.88
N ILE A 556 35.38 -5.15 15.55
CA ILE A 556 36.75 -4.64 15.45
C ILE A 556 37.11 -4.69 13.98
N ILE A 557 37.16 -3.52 13.35
CA ILE A 557 37.54 -3.39 11.95
C ILE A 557 39.01 -3.00 11.89
N ARG A 558 39.78 -3.70 11.06
CA ARG A 558 41.20 -3.45 10.85
C ARG A 558 41.47 -3.14 9.39
N GLY A 559 42.55 -2.42 9.13
CA GLY A 559 43.02 -2.18 7.76
C GLY A 559 42.43 -0.95 7.05
N PHE A 560 41.74 -0.03 7.74
CA PHE A 560 41.36 1.25 7.15
C PHE A 560 42.59 2.02 6.63
N GLY A 561 42.51 2.53 5.41
CA GLY A 561 43.61 3.21 4.73
C GLY A 561 44.81 2.30 4.40
N ARG A 562 44.73 0.99 4.65
CA ARG A 562 45.78 0.00 4.35
C ARG A 562 45.29 -1.09 3.38
N GLU A 563 44.21 -1.77 3.76
CA GLU A 563 43.59 -2.87 3.01
C GLU A 563 42.41 -2.36 2.18
N PHE A 564 41.71 -1.34 2.67
CA PHE A 564 40.63 -0.65 1.97
C PHE A 564 40.63 0.84 2.32
N GLU A 565 40.07 1.65 1.43
CA GLU A 565 40.17 3.11 1.47
C GLU A 565 39.09 3.77 2.35
N ARG A 566 37.88 3.20 2.34
CA ARG A 566 36.73 3.66 3.12
C ARG A 566 35.79 2.50 3.45
N GLY A 567 34.98 2.69 4.48
CA GLY A 567 33.86 1.81 4.81
C GLY A 567 32.54 2.54 4.56
N VAL A 568 31.47 1.79 4.28
CA VAL A 568 30.10 2.33 4.28
C VAL A 568 29.26 1.45 5.17
N LEU A 569 28.83 2.01 6.30
CA LEU A 569 27.92 1.38 7.23
C LEU A 569 26.50 1.55 6.70
N VAL A 570 25.84 0.44 6.36
CA VAL A 570 24.46 0.39 5.90
C VAL A 570 23.60 -0.10 7.05
N VAL A 571 22.59 0.68 7.44
CA VAL A 571 21.71 0.41 8.58
C VAL A 571 20.27 0.33 8.11
N SER A 572 19.58 -0.77 8.41
CA SER A 572 18.17 -0.98 8.08
C SER A 572 17.38 -1.55 9.27
N ALA A 573 16.15 -1.07 9.46
CA ALA A 573 15.19 -1.60 10.44
C ALA A 573 14.18 -2.55 9.79
N LEU A 574 13.67 -3.54 10.55
CA LEU A 574 12.93 -4.70 10.01
C LEU A 574 11.70 -5.09 10.85
N ALA A 575 10.76 -4.17 11.03
CA ALA A 575 9.43 -4.43 11.59
C ALA A 575 8.34 -4.35 10.49
N PRO A 576 7.72 -5.47 10.08
CA PRO A 576 6.91 -5.54 8.85
C PRO A 576 5.52 -4.89 8.89
N VAL A 577 5.02 -4.50 10.07
CA VAL A 577 3.60 -4.11 10.25
C VAL A 577 3.45 -2.68 10.80
N THR A 578 4.46 -1.83 10.59
CA THR A 578 4.45 -0.45 11.05
C THR A 578 5.12 0.49 10.06
N THR A 579 4.71 1.75 10.10
CA THR A 579 5.38 2.88 9.42
C THR A 579 6.12 3.78 10.43
N GLU A 580 6.19 3.35 11.69
CA GLU A 580 6.96 4.07 12.70
C GLU A 580 8.46 3.81 12.50
N PRO A 581 9.28 4.87 12.45
CA PRO A 581 10.72 4.72 12.26
C PRO A 581 11.37 4.09 13.49
N ALA A 582 12.45 3.34 13.27
CA ALA A 582 13.25 2.77 14.35
C ALA A 582 14.40 3.70 14.72
N SER A 583 14.73 3.77 16.00
CA SER A 583 15.88 4.57 16.47
C SER A 583 17.11 3.69 16.67
N TYR A 584 18.28 4.21 16.33
CA TYR A 584 19.55 3.55 16.59
C TYR A 584 20.65 4.53 17.01
N GLN A 585 21.71 3.97 17.59
CA GLN A 585 22.93 4.68 17.94
C GLN A 585 24.14 3.90 17.42
N TYR A 586 25.18 4.62 17.04
CA TYR A 586 26.48 4.03 16.72
C TYR A 586 27.61 4.83 17.34
N SER A 587 28.71 4.15 17.66
CA SER A 587 29.99 4.78 17.97
C SER A 587 31.13 4.17 17.16
N ILE A 588 32.12 5.00 16.83
CA ILE A 588 33.33 4.58 16.12
C ILE A 588 34.53 5.13 16.87
N GLU A 589 35.35 4.22 17.39
CA GLU A 589 36.47 4.53 18.27
C GLU A 589 37.78 3.99 17.71
N PRO A 590 38.85 4.80 17.58
CA PRO A 590 40.18 4.31 17.26
C PRO A 590 40.67 3.27 18.27
N MET A 591 41.17 2.13 17.78
CA MET A 591 41.90 1.19 18.64
C MET A 591 43.29 1.75 18.94
N ARG A 592 43.73 1.62 20.19
CA ARG A 592 45.04 2.09 20.67
C ARG A 592 46.14 1.08 20.46
#